data_AF-A0A820E3D5-F1
#
_entry.id   AF-A0A820E3D5-F1
#
_cell.length_a   1.000
_cell.length_b   1.000
_cell.length_c   1.000
_cell.angle_alpha   90.00
_cell.angle_beta   90.00
_cell.angle_gamma   90.00
#
_symmetry.space_group_name_H-M   'P 1'
#
loop_
_entity.id
_entity.type
_entity.pdbx_description
1 polymer ?
#
loop_
_entity_poly.entity_id
_entity_poly.type
_entity_poly.pdbx_seq_one_letter_code
_entity_poly.pdbx_strand_id
1 'polypeptide(L)'
;MEQTFRIDISDILPKDKKPKPNWKAMLSIKRRALSLVPAYSITTHKSQGQTLNNVVIDLKLPNETDDIAAVYVPLSRVKRLADLIILRQSDYKVLLIKP
;
A
#
# COMPACT_ATOMS: atom_id res chain seq x y z
N MET A 1 12.25 19.07 -0.38
CA MET A 1 12.64 18.24 0.78
C MET A 1 13.51 17.11 0.24
N GLU A 2 14.67 16.83 0.83
CA GLU A 2 15.59 15.77 0.37
C GLU A 2 15.33 14.49 1.18
N GLN A 3 15.04 13.38 0.51
CA GLN A 3 14.89 12.06 1.15
C GLN A 3 16.08 11.18 0.78
N THR A 4 16.69 10.56 1.78
CA THR A 4 17.79 9.59 1.59
C THR A 4 17.27 8.19 1.81
N PHE A 5 17.37 7.35 0.79
CA PHE A 5 17.09 5.92 0.86
C PHE A 5 18.41 5.17 1.04
N ARG A 6 18.43 4.16 1.91
CA ARG A 6 19.55 3.25 2.11
C ARG A 6 19.05 1.84 1.86
N ILE A 7 19.71 1.13 0.96
CA ILE A 7 19.33 -0.21 0.57
C ILE A 7 20.58 -1.09 0.66
N ASP A 8 20.45 -2.27 1.24
CA ASP A 8 21.52 -3.27 1.18
C ASP A 8 21.57 -3.86 -0.23
N ILE A 9 22.75 -3.88 -0.83
CA ILE A 9 22.93 -4.41 -2.19
C ILE A 9 22.60 -5.91 -2.23
N SER A 10 22.74 -6.61 -1.10
CA SER A 10 22.39 -8.03 -0.95
C SER A 10 20.90 -8.28 -1.17
N ASP A 11 20.04 -7.30 -0.84
CA ASP A 11 18.58 -7.42 -1.00
C ASP A 11 18.12 -7.23 -2.46
N ILE A 12 18.96 -6.60 -3.29
CA ILE A 12 18.64 -6.30 -4.70
C ILE A 12 19.26 -7.35 -5.64
N LEU A 13 20.34 -8.02 -5.20
CA LEU A 13 21.04 -8.99 -6.03
C LEU A 13 20.20 -10.27 -6.23
N PRO A 14 20.16 -10.83 -7.45
CA PRO A 14 19.63 -12.17 -7.67
C PRO A 14 20.37 -13.17 -6.78
N LYS A 15 19.64 -14.12 -6.17
CA LYS A 15 20.18 -15.11 -5.21
C LYS A 15 21.38 -15.92 -5.75
N ASP A 16 21.53 -16.00 -7.07
CA ASP A 16 22.60 -16.72 -7.75
C ASP A 16 23.93 -15.94 -7.83
N LYS A 17 23.92 -14.64 -7.53
CA LYS A 17 25.12 -13.77 -7.60
C LYS A 17 25.59 -13.41 -6.19
N LYS A 18 26.73 -14.00 -5.79
CA LYS A 18 27.41 -13.58 -4.55
C LYS A 18 27.98 -12.16 -4.72
N PRO A 19 27.80 -11.28 -3.72
CA PRO A 19 28.40 -9.96 -3.73
C PRO A 19 29.93 -10.07 -3.79
N LYS A 20 30.57 -9.28 -4.66
CA LYS A 20 32.04 -9.23 -4.74
C LYS A 20 32.60 -8.61 -3.46
N PRO A 21 33.78 -9.05 -2.97
CA PRO A 21 34.32 -8.61 -1.67
C PRO A 21 34.64 -7.12 -1.57
N ASN A 22 34.69 -6.40 -2.69
CA ASN A 22 35.02 -4.98 -2.75
C ASN A 22 33.80 -4.06 -2.95
N TRP A 23 32.58 -4.57 -2.83
CA TRP A 23 31.36 -3.76 -2.92
C TRP A 23 31.00 -3.20 -1.55
N LYS A 24 30.74 -1.89 -1.48
CA LYS A 24 30.06 -1.30 -0.32
C LYS A 24 28.71 -1.97 -0.18
N ALA A 25 28.45 -2.62 0.96
CA ALA A 25 27.20 -3.34 1.22
C ALA A 25 25.95 -2.44 1.12
N MET A 26 26.10 -1.12 1.28
CA MET A 26 24.98 -0.19 1.35
C MET A 26 24.98 0.81 0.18
N LEU A 27 23.93 0.75 -0.64
CA LEU A 27 23.61 1.75 -1.66
C LEU A 27 22.80 2.88 -1.02
N SER A 28 23.25 4.13 -1.16
CA SER A 28 22.52 5.31 -0.69
C SER A 28 22.06 6.17 -1.86
N ILE A 29 20.75 6.35 -1.99
CA ILE A 29 20.11 7.12 -3.06
C ILE A 29 19.47 8.36 -2.45
N LYS A 30 19.79 9.54 -2.98
CA LYS A 30 19.18 10.81 -2.58
C LYS A 30 18.15 11.23 -3.62
N ARG A 31 16.92 11.50 -3.18
CA ARG A 31 15.83 12.00 -4.03
C ARG A 31 15.47 13.42 -3.61
N ARG A 32 15.57 14.36 -4.55
CA ARG A 32 15.06 15.73 -4.41
C ARG A 32 13.76 15.85 -5.21
N ALA A 33 12.65 16.03 -4.52
CA ALA A 33 11.33 16.21 -5.12
C ALA A 33 10.50 17.23 -4.32
N LEU A 34 9.41 17.70 -4.91
CA LEU A 34 8.36 18.40 -4.16
C LEU A 34 7.69 17.40 -3.22
N SER A 35 7.42 17.80 -1.98
CA SER A 35 6.72 16.97 -0.99
C SER A 35 5.22 16.95 -1.24
N LEU A 36 4.82 16.73 -2.50
CA LEU A 36 3.45 16.73 -2.96
C LEU A 36 3.18 15.43 -3.69
N VAL A 37 2.01 14.86 -3.45
CA VAL A 37 1.49 13.69 -4.16
C VAL A 37 0.02 13.93 -4.45
N PRO A 38 -0.51 13.43 -5.58
CA PRO A 38 -1.96 13.39 -5.79
C PRO A 38 -2.65 12.70 -4.61
N ALA A 39 -3.80 13.25 -4.19
CA ALA A 39 -4.52 12.78 -3.01
C ALA A 39 -6.02 12.52 -3.26
N TYR A 40 -6.46 12.53 -4.53
CA TYR A 40 -7.83 12.14 -4.87
C TYR A 40 -8.09 10.65 -4.64
N SER A 41 -7.07 9.82 -4.82
CA SER A 41 -7.09 8.41 -4.49
C SER A 41 -5.90 8.06 -3.61
N ILE A 42 -6.12 7.15 -2.69
CA ILE A 42 -5.09 6.62 -1.80
C ILE A 42 -5.25 5.11 -1.70
N THR A 43 -4.13 4.42 -1.49
CA THR A 43 -4.17 2.98 -1.26
C THR A 43 -4.78 2.67 0.11
N THR A 44 -5.35 1.47 0.25
CA THR A 44 -5.87 0.98 1.53
C THR A 44 -4.86 1.16 2.66
N HIS A 45 -3.61 0.73 2.44
CA HIS A 45 -2.54 0.87 3.43
C HIS A 45 -2.29 2.33 3.82
N LYS A 46 -2.31 3.26 2.86
CA LYS A 46 -2.09 4.69 3.16
C LYS A 46 -3.28 5.30 3.92
N SER A 47 -4.49 4.80 3.69
CA SER A 47 -5.71 5.27 4.38
C SER A 47 -5.80 4.81 5.84
N GLN A 48 -4.99 3.83 6.25
CA GLN A 48 -5.04 3.27 7.60
C GLN A 48 -4.85 4.35 8.67
N GLY A 49 -5.72 4.35 9.68
CA GLY A 49 -5.71 5.35 10.75
C GLY A 49 -6.36 6.70 10.39
N GLN A 50 -6.78 6.91 9.15
CA GLN A 50 -7.48 8.15 8.75
C GLN A 50 -8.99 8.00 8.88
N THR A 51 -9.67 9.09 9.23
CA THR A 51 -11.13 9.22 9.08
C THR A 51 -11.42 10.12 7.89
N LEU A 52 -12.15 9.59 6.92
CA LEU A 52 -12.51 10.24 5.67
C LEU A 52 -13.99 10.62 5.71
N ASN A 53 -14.35 11.75 5.10
CA ASN A 53 -15.72 12.25 5.13
C ASN A 53 -16.65 11.49 4.19
N ASN A 54 -16.17 11.18 2.98
CA ASN A 54 -16.88 10.41 1.96
C ASN A 54 -15.86 9.58 1.19
N VAL A 55 -16.18 8.33 0.88
CA VAL A 55 -15.27 7.43 0.17
C VAL A 55 -15.97 6.65 -0.92
N VAL A 56 -15.25 6.46 -2.03
CA VAL A 56 -15.55 5.46 -3.04
C VAL A 56 -14.48 4.39 -2.91
N ILE A 57 -14.89 3.15 -2.58
CA ILE A 57 -13.97 2.04 -2.37
C ILE A 57 -14.07 1.04 -3.51
N ASP A 58 -12.94 0.47 -3.88
CA ASP A 58 -12.84 -0.58 -4.88
C ASP A 58 -12.42 -1.88 -4.22
N LEU A 59 -13.33 -2.84 -4.17
CA LEU A 59 -13.14 -4.14 -3.54
C LEU A 59 -12.74 -5.24 -4.53
N LYS A 60 -12.33 -4.90 -5.76
CA LYS A 60 -11.74 -5.87 -6.67
C LYS A 60 -10.29 -6.12 -6.26
N LEU A 61 -10.12 -7.07 -5.35
CA LEU A 61 -8.81 -7.57 -4.97
C LEU A 61 -8.20 -8.35 -6.15
N PRO A 62 -6.87 -8.29 -6.36
CA PRO A 62 -6.19 -9.27 -7.18
C PRO A 62 -6.54 -10.68 -6.67
N ASN A 63 -6.80 -11.60 -7.59
CA ASN A 63 -6.96 -13.01 -7.21
C ASN A 63 -5.71 -13.42 -6.41
N GLU A 64 -5.90 -14.06 -5.25
CA GLU A 64 -4.87 -14.59 -4.32
C GLU A 64 -4.46 -13.71 -3.11
N THR A 65 -4.96 -12.48 -2.94
CA THR A 65 -4.71 -11.75 -1.68
C THR A 65 -5.81 -12.00 -0.67
N ASP A 66 -5.62 -12.98 0.21
CA ASP A 66 -6.40 -13.20 1.46
C ASP A 66 -6.07 -12.13 2.52
N ASP A 67 -5.78 -10.90 2.10
CA ASP A 67 -5.49 -9.81 3.03
C ASP A 67 -6.80 -9.19 3.51
N ILE A 68 -7.25 -9.63 4.67
CA ILE A 68 -8.43 -9.12 5.37
C ILE A 68 -8.34 -7.59 5.52
N ALA A 69 -7.14 -7.06 5.75
CA ALA A 69 -6.91 -5.62 5.87
C ALA A 69 -7.21 -4.87 4.57
N ALA A 70 -7.05 -5.50 3.42
CA ALA A 70 -7.42 -4.91 2.14
C ALA A 70 -8.93 -4.62 2.03
N VAL A 71 -9.76 -5.31 2.82
CA VAL A 71 -11.23 -5.21 2.82
C VAL A 71 -11.76 -4.35 3.97
N TYR A 72 -11.41 -4.66 5.23
CA TYR A 72 -12.02 -3.96 6.37
C TYR A 72 -11.45 -2.55 6.60
N VAL A 73 -10.19 -2.31 6.24
CA VAL A 73 -9.58 -0.99 6.41
C VAL A 73 -10.30 0.07 5.58
N PRO A 74 -10.53 -0.08 4.26
CA PRO A 74 -11.23 0.94 3.47
C PRO A 74 -12.68 1.12 3.91
N LEU A 75 -13.36 0.02 4.30
CA LEU A 75 -14.74 0.06 4.82
C LEU A 75 -14.86 0.87 6.12
N SER A 76 -13.84 0.82 6.99
CA SER A 76 -13.84 1.49 8.29
C SER A 76 -13.34 2.94 8.26
N ARG A 77 -13.07 3.52 7.07
CA ARG A 77 -12.57 4.91 6.99
C ARG A 77 -13.65 5.96 7.19
N VAL A 78 -14.93 5.61 7.08
CA VAL A 78 -16.06 6.54 7.24
C VAL A 78 -16.86 6.25 8.51
N LYS A 79 -17.63 7.25 8.97
CA LYS A 79 -18.45 7.13 10.19
C LYS A 79 -19.85 6.58 9.93
N ARG A 80 -20.39 6.72 8.72
CA ARG A 80 -21.76 6.32 8.36
C ARG A 80 -21.74 5.58 7.03
N LEU A 81 -22.64 4.61 6.87
CA LEU A 81 -22.80 3.87 5.62
C LEU A 81 -23.20 4.76 4.44
N ALA A 82 -23.97 5.83 4.69
CA ALA A 82 -24.38 6.79 3.66
C ALA A 82 -23.21 7.54 3.01
N ASP A 83 -22.04 7.57 3.68
CA ASP A 83 -20.83 8.23 3.20
C ASP A 83 -19.90 7.27 2.43
N LEU A 84 -20.33 6.01 2.22
CA LEU A 84 -19.57 4.95 1.56
C LEU A 84 -20.24 4.51 0.26
N ILE A 85 -19.46 4.46 -0.82
CA ILE A 85 -19.88 3.89 -2.10
C ILE A 85 -18.91 2.78 -2.50
N ILE A 86 -19.43 1.61 -2.87
CA ILE A 86 -18.63 0.55 -3.48
C ILE A 86 -18.66 0.78 -5.00
N LEU A 87 -17.48 0.98 -5.61
CA LEU A 87 -17.33 1.38 -7.01
C LEU A 87 -17.96 0.38 -8.00
N ARG A 88 -17.91 -0.91 -7.68
CA ARG A 88 -18.37 -2.02 -8.54
C ARG A 88 -18.83 -3.20 -7.72
N GLN A 89 -19.69 -4.03 -8.31
CA GLN A 89 -20.16 -5.26 -7.68
C GLN A 89 -18.97 -6.15 -7.30
N SER A 90 -18.92 -6.55 -6.02
CA SER A 90 -17.92 -7.45 -5.45
C SER A 90 -18.59 -8.72 -4.92
N ASP A 91 -17.89 -9.85 -4.93
CA ASP A 91 -18.37 -11.08 -4.30
C ASP A 91 -18.45 -10.88 -2.77
N TYR A 92 -19.60 -11.17 -2.17
CA TYR A 92 -19.81 -11.06 -0.74
C TYR A 92 -18.86 -11.97 0.06
N LYS A 93 -18.31 -13.03 -0.55
CA LYS A 93 -17.32 -13.91 0.07
C LYS A 93 -16.08 -13.16 0.56
N VAL A 94 -15.74 -12.04 -0.08
CA VAL A 94 -14.63 -11.17 0.33
C VAL A 94 -14.85 -10.57 1.72
N LEU A 95 -16.10 -10.46 2.19
CA LEU A 95 -16.46 -9.99 3.54
C LEU A 95 -16.45 -11.12 4.59
N LEU A 96 -16.36 -12.39 4.15
CA LEU A 96 -16.44 -13.56 5.02
C LEU A 96 -15.07 -14.11 5.45
N ILE A 97 -13.98 -13.43 5.05
CA ILE A 97 -12.63 -13.86 5.38
C ILE A 97 -12.44 -13.74 6.91
N LYS A 98 -12.15 -14.87 7.57
CA LYS A 98 -11.94 -14.93 9.02
C LYS A 98 -10.52 -14.46 9.36
N PRO A 99 -10.34 -13.68 10.44
CA PRO A 99 -9.02 -13.32 10.97
C PRO A 99 -8.20 -14.53 11.40
#